data_AF-A0A542UAM8-F1
#
_entry.id   AF-A0A542UAM8-F1
#
_cell.length_a   1.000
_cell.length_b   1.000
_cell.length_c   1.000
_cell.angle_alpha   90.00
_cell.angle_beta   90.00
_cell.angle_gamma   90.00
#
_symmetry.space_group_name_H-M   'P 1'
#
loop_
_entity.id
_entity.type
_entity.pdbx_description
1 polymer ?
#
loop_
_entity_poly.entity_id
_entity_poly.type
_entity_poly.pdbx_seq_one_letter_code
_entity_poly.pdbx_strand_id
1 'polypeptide(L)'
;MLLEIAAALALCGWLVGMVALIAVAPVAVLFVVLAVVRRRGRSLPEWLSTLLALRARNRRAASTPLPPGTDAGLAPAVECDPTLRTYSYSRGDDRDQRPIGMVGDGGFLTAVLQVESDADALRAERGRRPLPVGLVRDALEVDGIRLESAQIVVHTQPAPALHLPQQSVVVSNYAPLQAQTGSPAVRITWIALKLDPELCPEAVAARGGGMTGAQKCLTRAAEHLSSRLTGAGFRASLLTEEELTAAIATSACANPMVTAQAGRGEAPQRRTEESSRSWRCDNRRHTTYWVRRWPQLGGSGGSLAQLVARLTEVPALATTFSLTLAKGAQQDVAITGHVRITGRSNQELTDARRNLEQAARESRTGLARLDREQLPGVLATLPLGGAR
;
A
#
# COMPACT_ATOMS: atom_id res chain seq x y z
N MET A 1 -29.52 -8.79 -7.02
CA MET A 1 -29.32 -9.57 -8.26
C MET A 1 -29.50 -11.08 -8.14
N LEU A 2 -28.66 -11.89 -7.45
CA LEU A 2 -28.84 -13.37 -7.47
C LEU A 2 -30.18 -13.85 -6.88
N LEU A 3 -30.67 -13.19 -5.83
CA LEU A 3 -31.99 -13.47 -5.26
C LEU A 3 -33.13 -13.01 -6.18
N GLU A 4 -32.96 -11.91 -6.91
CA GLU A 4 -33.92 -11.44 -7.91
C GLU A 4 -34.02 -12.42 -9.09
N ILE A 5 -32.87 -12.96 -9.54
CA ILE A 5 -32.83 -13.98 -10.59
C ILE A 5 -33.52 -15.28 -10.13
N ALA A 6 -33.29 -15.71 -8.89
CA ALA A 6 -33.96 -16.88 -8.33
C ALA A 6 -35.48 -16.68 -8.24
N ALA A 7 -35.93 -15.49 -7.81
CA ALA A 7 -37.35 -15.15 -7.74
C ALA A 7 -37.98 -15.06 -9.14
N ALA A 8 -37.30 -14.46 -10.11
CA ALA A 8 -37.76 -14.38 -11.50
C ALA A 8 -37.87 -15.78 -12.13
N LEU A 9 -36.90 -16.67 -11.90
CA LEU A 9 -36.93 -18.06 -12.36
C LEU A 9 -38.10 -18.85 -11.75
N ALA A 10 -38.36 -18.68 -10.46
CA ALA A 10 -39.50 -19.31 -9.79
C ALA A 10 -40.84 -18.78 -10.32
N LEU A 11 -40.94 -17.46 -10.56
CA LEU A 11 -42.13 -16.82 -11.11
C LEU A 11 -42.42 -17.27 -12.55
N CYS A 12 -41.40 -17.31 -13.41
CA CYS A 12 -41.52 -17.81 -14.78
C CYS A 12 -41.92 -19.29 -14.81
N GLY A 13 -41.31 -20.12 -13.94
CA GLY A 13 -41.68 -21.53 -13.82
C GLY A 13 -43.14 -21.73 -13.38
N TRP A 14 -43.61 -20.91 -12.44
CA TRP A 14 -45.00 -20.94 -11.97
C TRP A 14 -46.00 -20.53 -13.06
N LEU A 15 -45.68 -19.50 -13.85
CA LEU A 15 -46.53 -19.01 -14.95
C LEU A 15 -46.67 -20.02 -16.11
N VAL A 16 -45.65 -20.85 -16.36
CA VAL A 16 -45.65 -21.83 -17.46
C VAL A 16 -46.33 -23.15 -17.05
N GLY A 17 -46.23 -23.55 -15.78
CA GLY A 17 -46.94 -24.71 -15.23
C GLY A 17 -46.08 -25.59 -14.31
N MET A 18 -46.73 -26.55 -13.65
CA MET A 18 -46.13 -27.32 -12.55
C MET A 18 -44.86 -28.09 -12.95
N VAL A 19 -44.81 -28.63 -14.18
CA VAL A 19 -43.63 -29.34 -14.71
C VAL A 19 -42.45 -28.39 -14.92
N ALA A 20 -42.70 -27.19 -15.47
CA ALA A 20 -41.66 -26.18 -15.65
C ALA A 20 -41.13 -25.67 -14.30
N LEU A 21 -42.01 -25.51 -13.30
CA LEU A 21 -41.61 -25.15 -11.95
C LEU A 21 -40.70 -26.21 -11.32
N ILE A 22 -41.03 -27.50 -11.43
CA ILE A 22 -40.19 -28.60 -10.93
C ILE A 22 -38.82 -28.60 -11.64
N ALA A 23 -38.78 -28.34 -12.94
CA ALA A 23 -37.53 -28.29 -13.71
C ALA A 23 -36.62 -27.11 -13.30
N VAL A 24 -37.20 -25.96 -12.97
CA VAL A 24 -36.45 -24.72 -12.63
C VAL A 24 -36.13 -24.63 -11.13
N ALA A 25 -36.88 -25.30 -10.27
CA ALA A 25 -36.69 -25.25 -8.82
C ALA A 25 -35.26 -25.59 -8.34
N PRO A 26 -34.55 -26.61 -8.86
CA PRO A 26 -33.17 -26.89 -8.45
C PRO A 26 -32.21 -25.74 -8.76
N VAL A 27 -32.41 -25.07 -9.89
CA VAL A 27 -31.59 -23.93 -10.34
C VAL A 27 -31.87 -22.70 -9.46
N ALA A 28 -33.14 -22.42 -9.16
CA ALA A 28 -33.52 -21.36 -8.24
C ALA A 28 -32.96 -21.60 -6.82
N VAL A 29 -33.08 -22.83 -6.31
CA VAL A 29 -32.49 -23.24 -5.02
C VAL A 29 -30.97 -23.08 -5.05
N LEU A 30 -30.28 -23.46 -6.12
CA LEU A 30 -28.85 -23.25 -6.27
C LEU A 30 -28.47 -21.77 -6.20
N PHE A 31 -29.21 -20.87 -6.86
CA PHE A 31 -28.96 -19.43 -6.77
C PHE A 31 -29.19 -18.87 -5.36
N VAL A 32 -30.23 -19.33 -4.67
CA VAL A 32 -30.46 -18.98 -3.26
C VAL A 32 -29.31 -19.48 -2.39
N VAL A 33 -28.86 -20.73 -2.56
CA VAL A 33 -27.70 -21.29 -1.85
C VAL A 33 -26.44 -20.47 -2.13
N LEU A 34 -26.16 -20.11 -3.39
CA LEU A 34 -25.00 -19.29 -3.74
C LEU A 34 -25.07 -17.86 -3.16
N ALA A 35 -26.27 -17.31 -3.01
CA ALA A 35 -26.48 -15.98 -2.43
C ALA A 35 -26.40 -15.98 -0.89
N VAL A 36 -26.90 -17.04 -0.24
CA VAL A 36 -27.04 -17.12 1.22
C VAL A 36 -25.82 -17.77 1.88
N VAL A 37 -25.20 -18.76 1.25
CA VAL A 37 -24.01 -19.42 1.79
C VAL A 37 -22.83 -18.46 1.75
N ARG A 38 -22.51 -17.90 2.91
CA ARG A 38 -21.33 -17.07 3.11
C ARG A 38 -20.20 -17.90 3.70
N ARG A 39 -19.12 -18.05 2.93
CA ARG A 39 -17.90 -18.68 3.45
C ARG A 39 -16.94 -17.59 3.91
N ARG A 40 -16.69 -17.50 5.22
CA ARG A 40 -15.79 -16.50 5.84
C ARG A 40 -16.18 -15.04 5.52
N GLY A 41 -17.47 -14.75 5.48
CA GLY A 41 -17.99 -13.38 5.29
C GLY A 41 -18.07 -12.91 3.83
N ARG A 42 -17.68 -13.74 2.85
CA ARG A 42 -17.86 -13.47 1.42
C ARG A 42 -18.87 -14.43 0.78
N SER A 43 -19.51 -13.98 -0.29
CA SER A 43 -20.38 -14.85 -1.11
C SER A 43 -19.55 -15.90 -1.86
N LEU A 44 -20.14 -17.05 -2.20
CA LEU A 44 -19.43 -18.10 -2.95
C LEU A 44 -18.88 -17.63 -4.31
N PRO A 45 -19.62 -16.85 -5.12
CA PRO A 45 -19.09 -16.32 -6.38
C PRO A 45 -17.88 -15.39 -6.19
N GLU A 46 -17.93 -14.52 -5.19
CA GLU A 46 -16.81 -13.61 -4.84
C GLU A 46 -15.60 -14.39 -4.31
N TRP A 47 -15.84 -15.47 -3.57
CA TRP A 47 -14.79 -16.38 -3.16
C TRP A 47 -14.15 -17.08 -4.37
N LEU A 48 -14.94 -17.51 -5.36
CA LEU A 48 -14.40 -18.16 -6.54
C LEU A 48 -13.63 -17.16 -7.42
N SER A 49 -14.15 -15.96 -7.63
CA SER A 49 -13.49 -14.91 -8.44
C SER A 49 -12.11 -14.57 -7.89
N THR A 50 -11.99 -14.36 -6.58
CA THR A 50 -10.69 -14.08 -5.92
C THR A 50 -9.71 -15.25 -6.01
N LEU A 51 -10.20 -16.51 -5.97
CA LEU A 51 -9.36 -17.69 -6.16
C LEU A 51 -8.84 -17.80 -7.60
N LEU A 52 -9.71 -17.57 -8.58
CA LEU A 52 -9.33 -17.57 -10.00
C LEU A 52 -8.36 -16.43 -10.32
N ALA A 53 -8.59 -15.24 -9.76
CA ALA A 53 -7.70 -14.10 -9.90
C ALA A 53 -6.29 -14.41 -9.36
N LEU A 54 -6.18 -15.04 -8.18
CA LEU A 54 -4.89 -15.50 -7.64
C LEU A 54 -4.21 -16.50 -8.57
N ARG A 55 -4.93 -17.51 -9.07
CA ARG A 55 -4.35 -18.48 -10.01
C ARG A 55 -3.86 -17.81 -11.29
N ALA A 56 -4.62 -16.85 -11.83
CA ALA A 56 -4.23 -16.10 -13.01
C ALA A 56 -2.98 -15.23 -12.76
N ARG A 57 -2.86 -14.61 -11.57
CA ARG A 57 -1.65 -13.87 -11.19
C ARG A 57 -0.44 -14.80 -11.04
N ASN A 58 -0.57 -15.94 -10.38
CA ASN A 58 0.53 -16.89 -10.22
C ASN A 58 1.01 -17.47 -11.56
N ARG A 59 0.09 -17.74 -12.49
CA ARG A 59 0.44 -18.17 -13.86
C ARG A 59 1.19 -17.08 -14.65
N ARG A 60 0.71 -15.83 -14.57
CA ARG A 60 1.39 -14.68 -15.19
C ARG A 60 2.77 -14.46 -14.59
N ALA A 61 2.87 -14.52 -13.26
CA ALA A 61 4.12 -14.39 -12.53
C ALA A 61 5.17 -15.44 -12.95
N ALA A 62 4.74 -16.70 -13.17
CA ALA A 62 5.62 -17.78 -13.61
C ALA A 62 6.14 -17.63 -15.06
N SER A 63 5.43 -16.87 -15.90
CA SER A 63 5.75 -16.71 -17.34
C SER A 63 6.36 -15.35 -17.69
N THR A 64 6.41 -14.42 -16.73
CA THR A 64 6.91 -13.06 -16.99
C THR A 64 8.33 -12.92 -16.43
N PRO A 65 9.37 -12.88 -17.28
CA PRO A 65 10.73 -12.60 -16.84
C PRO A 65 10.86 -11.15 -16.37
N LEU A 66 11.80 -10.92 -15.46
CA LEU A 66 12.21 -9.57 -15.08
C LEU A 66 12.87 -8.87 -16.29
N PRO A 67 12.48 -7.63 -16.64
CA PRO A 67 13.17 -6.87 -17.66
C PRO A 67 14.67 -6.74 -17.34
N PRO A 68 15.56 -6.94 -18.33
CA PRO A 68 17.00 -6.79 -18.12
C PRO A 68 17.32 -5.35 -17.73
N GLY A 69 18.30 -5.17 -16.83
CA GLY A 69 18.69 -3.84 -16.31
C GLY A 69 17.78 -3.27 -15.23
N THR A 70 16.81 -4.04 -14.71
CA THR A 70 16.02 -3.62 -13.55
C THR A 70 16.91 -3.52 -12.31
N ASP A 71 16.87 -2.38 -11.62
CA ASP A 71 17.60 -2.19 -10.35
C ASP A 71 17.19 -3.25 -9.31
N ALA A 72 18.16 -3.79 -8.57
CA ALA A 72 17.93 -4.85 -7.60
C ALA A 72 16.97 -4.45 -6.46
N GLY A 73 16.94 -3.17 -6.08
CA GLY A 73 16.00 -2.63 -5.10
C GLY A 73 14.58 -2.48 -5.66
N LEU A 74 14.43 -2.24 -6.96
CA LEU A 74 13.14 -2.09 -7.64
C LEU A 74 12.55 -3.46 -8.03
N ALA A 75 13.38 -4.48 -8.20
CA ALA A 75 12.98 -5.81 -8.66
C ALA A 75 11.75 -6.40 -7.95
N PRO A 76 11.61 -6.35 -6.60
CA PRO A 76 10.40 -6.85 -5.95
C PRO A 76 9.10 -6.15 -6.39
N ALA A 77 9.15 -4.86 -6.70
CA ALA A 77 7.98 -4.14 -7.20
C ALA A 77 7.69 -4.51 -8.67
N VAL A 78 8.72 -4.62 -9.51
CA VAL A 78 8.58 -5.00 -10.93
C VAL A 78 8.11 -6.45 -11.09
N GLU A 79 8.50 -7.36 -10.20
CA GLU A 79 7.97 -8.73 -10.21
C GLU A 79 6.47 -8.80 -9.86
N CYS A 80 5.97 -7.81 -9.13
CA CYS A 80 4.56 -7.64 -8.78
C CYS A 80 3.78 -6.96 -9.90
N ASP A 81 4.37 -5.93 -10.50
CA ASP A 81 3.86 -5.21 -11.66
C ASP A 81 4.99 -4.98 -12.70
N PRO A 82 5.07 -5.83 -13.74
CA PRO A 82 6.12 -5.79 -14.75
C PRO A 82 6.15 -4.53 -15.61
N THR A 83 5.11 -3.70 -15.52
CA THR A 83 5.00 -2.44 -16.28
C THR A 83 5.76 -1.30 -15.61
N LEU A 84 6.07 -1.41 -14.32
CA LEU A 84 6.73 -0.36 -13.56
C LEU A 84 8.14 -0.06 -14.08
N ARG A 85 8.43 1.23 -14.25
CA ARG A 85 9.72 1.79 -14.64
C ARG A 85 10.03 3.00 -13.76
N THR A 86 11.30 3.27 -13.54
CA THR A 86 11.78 4.49 -12.91
C THR A 86 12.20 5.51 -13.95
N TYR A 87 12.11 6.78 -13.57
CA TYR A 87 12.51 7.92 -14.38
C TYR A 87 13.25 8.92 -13.49
N SER A 88 14.28 9.54 -14.03
CA SER A 88 14.94 10.69 -13.43
C SER A 88 14.59 11.95 -14.21
N TYR A 89 14.14 12.99 -13.50
CA TYR A 89 13.80 14.27 -14.08
C TYR A 89 14.67 15.38 -13.47
N SER A 90 15.43 16.07 -14.30
CA SER A 90 16.22 17.25 -13.94
C SER A 90 15.59 18.52 -14.48
N ARG A 91 15.59 19.59 -13.69
CA ARG A 91 15.01 20.87 -14.09
C ARG A 91 16.01 21.67 -14.94
N GLY A 92 15.82 21.62 -16.26
CA GLY A 92 16.66 22.40 -17.18
C GLY A 92 18.13 21.95 -17.18
N ASP A 93 19.02 22.80 -17.70
CA ASP A 93 20.45 22.52 -17.82
C ASP A 93 21.25 22.92 -16.56
N ASP A 94 20.53 23.26 -15.48
CA ASP A 94 21.12 23.69 -14.22
C ASP A 94 21.62 22.46 -13.44
N ARG A 95 22.93 22.19 -13.56
CA ARG A 95 23.60 21.02 -12.97
C ARG A 95 23.56 20.99 -11.44
N ASP A 96 23.24 22.10 -10.78
CA ASP A 96 23.21 22.20 -9.32
C ASP A 96 21.90 21.70 -8.70
N GLN A 97 20.86 21.44 -9.52
CA GLN A 97 19.59 20.96 -9.01
C GLN A 97 19.54 19.43 -8.94
N ARG A 98 19.20 18.93 -7.76
CA ARG A 98 19.05 17.51 -7.49
C ARG A 98 17.94 16.91 -8.37
N PRO A 99 18.22 15.83 -9.13
CA PRO A 99 17.21 15.19 -9.95
C PRO A 99 16.10 14.56 -9.10
N ILE A 100 14.88 14.57 -9.62
CA ILE A 100 13.71 13.99 -8.97
C ILE A 100 13.45 12.61 -9.57
N GLY A 101 13.41 11.58 -8.73
CA GLY A 101 13.01 10.24 -9.09
C GLY A 101 11.49 10.10 -9.19
N MET A 102 11.03 9.41 -10.22
CA MET A 102 9.64 9.08 -10.45
C MET A 102 9.50 7.59 -10.79
N VAL A 103 8.34 7.00 -10.51
CA VAL A 103 7.99 5.62 -10.89
C VAL A 103 6.63 5.59 -11.58
N GLY A 104 6.48 4.81 -12.65
CA GLY A 104 5.25 4.75 -13.42
C GLY A 104 5.17 3.54 -14.34
N ASP A 105 4.01 3.30 -14.94
CA ASP A 105 3.78 2.23 -15.92
C ASP A 105 3.67 2.73 -17.38
N GLY A 106 3.91 4.03 -17.58
CA GLY A 106 3.69 4.73 -18.86
C GLY A 106 2.31 5.39 -18.98
N GLY A 107 1.32 4.97 -18.18
CA GLY A 107 0.02 5.63 -18.05
C GLY A 107 -0.09 6.57 -16.84
N PHE A 108 0.68 6.33 -15.79
CA PHE A 108 0.80 7.26 -14.66
C PHE A 108 2.27 7.52 -14.29
N LEU A 109 2.49 8.55 -13.49
CA LEU A 109 3.76 8.83 -12.81
C LEU A 109 3.52 9.09 -11.32
N THR A 110 4.43 8.62 -10.49
CA THR A 110 4.44 8.87 -9.05
C THR A 110 5.77 9.45 -8.62
N ALA A 111 5.73 10.54 -7.85
CA ALA A 111 6.89 11.11 -7.15
C ALA A 111 6.73 10.91 -5.65
N VAL A 112 7.84 10.71 -4.94
CA VAL A 112 7.83 10.39 -3.51
C VAL A 112 8.62 11.43 -2.73
N LEU A 113 8.03 11.90 -1.63
CA LEU A 113 8.68 12.72 -0.63
C LEU A 113 8.96 11.87 0.60
N GLN A 114 10.15 11.97 1.18
CA GLN A 114 10.42 11.53 2.55
C GLN A 114 10.15 12.69 3.50
N VAL A 115 9.39 12.42 4.57
CA VAL A 115 8.98 13.42 5.54
C VAL A 115 9.48 13.05 6.93
N GLU A 116 10.20 13.99 7.53
CA GLU A 116 10.73 13.89 8.87
C GLU A 116 10.17 15.03 9.72
N SER A 117 9.75 14.70 10.94
CA SER A 117 9.46 15.74 11.93
C SER A 117 10.77 16.41 12.32
N ASP A 118 10.84 17.73 12.24
CA ASP A 118 12.02 18.45 12.73
C ASP A 118 12.13 18.22 14.24
N ALA A 119 13.10 17.41 14.63
CA ALA A 119 13.33 16.99 16.00
C ALA A 119 14.70 17.53 16.42
N ASP A 120 14.83 18.85 16.40
CA ASP A 120 15.80 19.50 17.27
C ASP A 120 15.44 19.11 18.71
N ALA A 121 16.40 18.48 19.38
CA ALA A 121 16.37 17.90 20.73
C ALA A 121 15.97 16.42 20.83
N LEU A 122 17.00 15.64 21.19
CA LEU A 122 17.08 14.26 21.69
C LEU A 122 16.10 13.85 22.82
N ARG A 123 14.98 14.55 23.08
CA ARG A 123 14.04 14.26 24.18
C ARG A 123 12.58 14.61 23.87
N ALA A 124 12.01 14.08 22.80
CA ALA A 124 10.57 14.22 22.55
C ALA A 124 9.93 12.91 22.06
N GLU A 125 10.12 11.81 22.79
CA GLU A 125 9.56 10.49 22.44
C GLU A 125 8.01 10.43 22.44
N ARG A 126 7.29 11.47 22.84
CA ARG A 126 5.82 11.47 22.87
C ARG A 126 5.14 12.68 22.22
N GLY A 127 5.92 13.57 21.60
CA GLY A 127 5.43 14.87 21.09
C GLY A 127 5.69 15.12 19.59
N ARG A 128 5.91 14.09 18.77
CA ARG A 128 6.05 14.28 17.32
C ARG A 128 4.79 14.92 16.76
N ARG A 129 4.92 16.14 16.22
CA ARG A 129 3.84 16.88 15.57
C ARG A 129 3.15 15.95 14.55
N PRO A 130 1.84 15.72 14.65
CA PRO A 130 1.15 14.82 13.72
C PRO A 130 1.22 15.40 12.31
N LEU A 131 1.47 14.54 11.32
CA LEU A 131 1.50 14.95 9.92
C LEU A 131 0.13 15.57 9.54
N PRO A 132 0.10 16.82 9.05
CA PRO A 132 -1.15 17.48 8.69
C PRO A 132 -1.71 16.89 7.39
N VAL A 133 -2.59 15.89 7.52
CA VAL A 133 -3.25 15.21 6.38
C VAL A 133 -3.99 16.20 5.47
N GLY A 134 -4.46 17.33 6.02
CA GLY A 134 -5.05 18.42 5.23
C GLY A 134 -4.10 18.96 4.15
N LEU A 135 -2.81 19.11 4.43
CA LEU A 135 -1.84 19.56 3.41
C LEU A 135 -1.66 18.54 2.29
N VAL A 136 -1.72 17.25 2.61
CA VAL A 136 -1.62 16.17 1.62
C VAL A 136 -2.88 16.11 0.76
N ARG A 137 -4.05 16.34 1.37
CA ARG A 137 -5.32 16.50 0.64
C ARG A 137 -5.26 17.68 -0.32
N ASP A 138 -4.79 18.83 0.15
CA ASP A 138 -4.74 20.06 -0.65
C ASP A 138 -3.79 19.91 -1.85
N ALA A 139 -2.79 19.02 -1.77
CA ALA A 139 -1.91 18.69 -2.89
C ALA A 139 -2.58 17.89 -4.02
N LEU A 140 -3.80 17.36 -3.82
CA LEU A 140 -4.54 16.65 -4.89
C LEU A 140 -4.89 17.56 -6.07
N GLU A 141 -4.93 18.88 -5.86
CA GLU A 141 -5.20 19.85 -6.92
C GLU A 141 -4.39 21.14 -6.69
N VAL A 142 -3.46 21.43 -7.60
CA VAL A 142 -2.54 22.58 -7.51
C VAL A 142 -2.35 23.17 -8.90
N ASP A 143 -2.57 24.46 -9.09
CA ASP A 143 -2.27 25.17 -10.35
C ASP A 143 -2.85 24.48 -11.62
N GLY A 144 -4.09 23.97 -11.52
CA GLY A 144 -4.78 23.21 -12.58
C GLY A 144 -4.27 21.77 -12.79
N ILE A 145 -3.31 21.32 -12.00
CA ILE A 145 -2.81 19.94 -11.99
C ILE A 145 -3.70 19.14 -11.04
N ARG A 146 -4.31 18.07 -11.56
CA ARG A 146 -5.16 17.16 -10.78
C ARG A 146 -4.45 15.83 -10.61
N LEU A 147 -4.09 15.49 -9.37
CA LEU A 147 -3.53 14.18 -9.06
C LEU A 147 -4.63 13.11 -9.03
N GLU A 148 -4.28 11.89 -9.41
CA GLU A 148 -5.14 10.72 -9.24
C GLU A 148 -5.31 10.42 -7.74
N SER A 149 -4.19 10.46 -7.01
CA SER A 149 -4.15 10.18 -5.59
C SER A 149 -2.90 10.72 -4.90
N ALA A 150 -2.99 10.87 -3.58
CA ALA A 150 -1.89 11.15 -2.68
C ALA A 150 -1.87 10.09 -1.57
N GLN A 151 -0.75 9.40 -1.39
CA GLN A 151 -0.61 8.27 -0.49
C GLN A 151 0.40 8.58 0.60
N ILE A 152 -0.01 8.45 1.86
CA ILE A 152 0.87 8.55 3.02
C ILE A 152 1.22 7.13 3.46
N VAL A 153 2.51 6.79 3.44
CA VAL A 153 3.03 5.49 3.88
C VAL A 153 3.88 5.68 5.11
N VAL A 154 3.49 5.05 6.22
CA VAL A 154 4.27 5.01 7.46
C VAL A 154 4.81 3.60 7.64
N HIS A 155 6.13 3.46 7.63
CA HIS A 155 6.82 2.20 7.84
C HIS A 155 7.54 2.21 9.18
N THR A 156 7.21 1.25 10.03
CA THR A 156 7.86 1.07 11.33
C THR A 156 8.62 -0.23 11.38
N GLN A 157 9.79 -0.17 12.01
CA GLN A 157 10.55 -1.34 12.44
C GLN A 157 10.74 -1.24 13.95
N PRO A 158 10.22 -2.21 14.70
CA PRO A 158 10.32 -2.19 16.16
C PRO A 158 11.78 -2.41 16.59
N ALA A 159 12.14 -1.86 17.75
CA ALA A 159 13.46 -2.07 18.35
C ALA A 159 13.64 -3.52 18.83
N PRO A 160 14.87 -4.03 18.94
CA PRO A 160 16.08 -3.49 18.35
C PRO A 160 16.03 -3.64 16.83
N ALA A 161 16.38 -2.55 16.13
CA ALA A 161 16.68 -2.65 14.71
C ALA A 161 17.84 -3.64 14.54
N LEU A 162 17.83 -4.41 13.46
CA LEU A 162 18.93 -5.24 12.92
C LEU A 162 18.78 -6.76 13.12
N HIS A 163 19.00 -7.46 11.99
CA HIS A 163 19.81 -8.66 11.65
C HIS A 163 20.20 -9.71 12.71
N LEU A 164 19.75 -9.60 13.95
CA LEU A 164 20.10 -10.49 15.03
C LEU A 164 19.13 -11.67 15.09
N PRO A 165 19.63 -12.90 15.28
CA PRO A 165 18.80 -14.05 15.58
C PRO A 165 17.87 -13.75 16.76
N GLN A 166 16.62 -14.25 16.71
CA GLN A 166 15.64 -14.06 17.79
C GLN A 166 16.15 -14.55 19.15
N GLN A 167 17.10 -15.48 19.17
CA GLN A 167 17.70 -16.04 20.38
C GLN A 167 18.88 -15.21 20.94
N SER A 168 19.22 -14.07 20.31
CA SER A 168 20.34 -13.25 20.79
C SER A 168 20.00 -12.59 22.13
N VAL A 169 21.00 -12.51 23.00
CA VAL A 169 20.90 -11.87 24.33
C VAL A 169 20.44 -10.41 24.21
N VAL A 170 20.79 -9.72 23.12
CA VAL A 170 20.37 -8.34 22.84
C VAL A 170 18.86 -8.25 22.62
N VAL A 171 18.27 -9.16 21.82
CA VAL A 171 16.81 -9.17 21.58
C VAL A 171 16.05 -9.44 22.88
N SER A 172 16.50 -10.42 23.66
CA SER A 172 15.87 -10.76 24.95
C SER A 172 15.97 -9.64 25.99
N ASN A 173 17.09 -8.91 26.03
CA ASN A 173 17.30 -7.81 26.99
C ASN A 173 16.53 -6.53 26.63
N TYR A 174 16.29 -6.28 25.34
CA TYR A 174 15.52 -5.11 24.90
C TYR A 174 14.01 -5.35 24.85
N ALA A 175 13.55 -6.61 24.84
CA ALA A 175 12.13 -6.95 24.79
C ALA A 175 11.30 -6.37 25.97
N PRO A 176 11.76 -6.38 27.24
CA PRO A 176 11.03 -5.75 28.34
C PRO A 176 10.92 -4.23 28.21
N LEU A 177 11.96 -3.57 27.66
CA LEU A 177 11.97 -2.12 27.44
C LEU A 177 11.02 -1.75 26.30
N GLN A 178 11.00 -2.53 25.22
CA GLN A 178 10.05 -2.38 24.13
C GLN A 178 8.61 -2.60 24.59
N ALA A 179 8.35 -3.61 25.43
CA ALA A 179 7.01 -3.83 25.99
C ALA A 179 6.54 -2.64 26.85
N GLN A 180 7.47 -1.93 27.49
CA GLN A 180 7.17 -0.74 28.29
C GLN A 180 7.02 0.55 27.47
N THR A 181 7.83 0.74 26.42
CA THR A 181 7.87 1.99 25.67
C THR A 181 7.01 1.98 24.41
N GLY A 182 6.78 0.81 23.80
CA GLY A 182 6.08 0.66 22.51
C GLY A 182 6.75 1.37 21.33
N SER A 183 7.83 2.13 21.55
CA SER A 183 8.39 3.04 20.55
C SER A 183 9.16 2.26 19.47
N PRO A 184 8.88 2.46 18.18
CA PRO A 184 9.62 1.81 17.12
C PRO A 184 11.07 2.32 17.07
N ALA A 185 12.04 1.45 16.76
CA ALA A 185 13.42 1.88 16.54
C ALA A 185 13.54 2.79 15.32
N VAL A 186 12.77 2.49 14.28
CA VAL A 186 12.75 3.25 13.04
C VAL A 186 11.31 3.50 12.64
N ARG A 187 10.99 4.76 12.34
CA ARG A 187 9.71 5.18 11.76
C ARG A 187 9.99 6.10 10.58
N ILE A 188 9.74 5.60 9.37
CA ILE A 188 9.90 6.35 8.12
C ILE A 188 8.51 6.74 7.62
N THR A 189 8.37 7.98 7.14
CA THR A 189 7.13 8.46 6.53
C THR A 189 7.42 8.91 5.10
N TRP A 190 6.70 8.33 4.15
CA TRP A 190 6.73 8.73 2.75
C TRP A 190 5.38 9.30 2.34
N ILE A 191 5.39 10.27 1.43
CA ILE A 191 4.20 10.74 0.72
C ILE A 191 4.42 10.54 -0.77
N ALA A 192 3.63 9.66 -1.37
CA ALA A 192 3.68 9.38 -2.81
C ALA A 192 2.52 10.09 -3.51
N LEU A 193 2.84 10.94 -4.49
CA LEU A 193 1.89 11.71 -5.29
C LEU A 193 1.76 11.06 -6.66
N LYS A 194 0.56 10.60 -7.01
CA LYS A 194 0.29 9.91 -8.28
C LYS A 194 -0.43 10.83 -9.25
N LEU A 195 0.14 11.00 -10.43
CA LEU A 195 -0.43 11.75 -11.54
C LEU A 195 -0.82 10.77 -12.66
N ASP A 196 -2.10 10.80 -13.02
CA ASP A 196 -2.58 10.33 -14.31
C ASP A 196 -2.68 11.55 -15.24
N PRO A 197 -1.87 11.65 -16.31
CA PRO A 197 -1.89 12.78 -17.23
C PRO A 197 -3.26 13.03 -17.88
N GLU A 198 -4.11 12.00 -18.01
CA GLU A 198 -5.44 12.12 -18.59
C GLU A 198 -6.42 12.89 -17.70
N LEU A 199 -6.12 13.04 -16.40
CA LEU A 199 -6.95 13.80 -15.46
C LEU A 199 -6.76 15.32 -15.56
N CYS A 200 -5.65 15.79 -16.17
CA CYS A 200 -5.38 17.21 -16.37
C CYS A 200 -4.65 17.48 -17.70
N PRO A 201 -5.27 17.15 -18.84
CA PRO A 201 -4.62 17.21 -20.15
C PRO A 201 -4.20 18.64 -20.54
N GLU A 202 -4.98 19.65 -20.17
CA GLU A 202 -4.67 21.07 -20.41
C GLU A 202 -3.40 21.50 -19.66
N ALA A 203 -3.26 21.10 -18.40
CA ALA A 203 -2.08 21.42 -17.59
C ALA A 203 -0.81 20.74 -18.12
N VAL A 204 -0.94 19.52 -18.65
CA VAL A 204 0.15 18.77 -19.29
C VAL A 204 0.54 19.42 -20.61
N ALA A 205 -0.44 19.77 -21.46
CA ALA A 205 -0.21 20.44 -22.73
C ALA A 205 0.49 21.79 -22.55
N ALA A 206 0.04 22.60 -21.59
CA ALA A 206 0.65 23.89 -21.26
C ALA A 206 2.12 23.79 -20.82
N ARG A 207 2.58 22.60 -20.39
CA ARG A 207 3.96 22.35 -19.93
C ARG A 207 4.82 21.61 -20.95
N GLY A 208 4.36 21.52 -22.20
CA GLY A 208 5.10 20.90 -23.32
C GLY A 208 4.52 19.56 -23.77
N GLY A 209 3.43 19.09 -23.14
CA GLY A 209 2.73 17.87 -23.55
C GLY A 209 3.49 16.58 -23.24
N GLY A 210 2.84 15.46 -23.52
CA GLY A 210 3.40 14.11 -23.38
C GLY A 210 4.03 13.84 -22.01
N MET A 211 5.09 13.02 -22.00
CA MET A 211 5.79 12.62 -20.79
C MET A 211 6.46 13.82 -20.08
N THR A 212 7.10 14.72 -20.82
CA THR A 212 7.79 15.88 -20.24
C THR A 212 6.81 16.84 -19.54
N GLY A 213 5.63 17.07 -20.14
CA GLY A 213 4.56 17.85 -19.52
C GLY A 213 4.05 17.18 -18.25
N ALA A 214 3.86 15.86 -18.25
CA ALA A 214 3.46 15.09 -17.07
C ALA A 214 4.50 15.16 -15.94
N GLN A 215 5.79 14.98 -16.26
CA GLN A 215 6.88 15.12 -15.29
C GLN A 215 6.91 16.52 -14.67
N LYS A 216 6.77 17.58 -15.47
CA LYS A 216 6.69 18.97 -14.98
C LYS A 216 5.47 19.22 -14.09
N CYS A 217 4.30 18.69 -14.45
CA CYS A 217 3.10 18.75 -13.62
C CYS A 217 3.34 18.09 -12.25
N LEU A 218 3.86 16.86 -12.26
CA LEU A 218 4.10 16.10 -11.05
C LEU A 218 5.15 16.77 -10.16
N THR A 219 6.28 17.22 -10.73
CA THR A 219 7.30 17.99 -10.02
C THR A 219 6.70 19.23 -9.37
N ARG A 220 5.86 20.00 -10.10
CA ARG A 220 5.22 21.20 -9.56
C ARG A 220 4.33 20.90 -8.35
N ALA A 221 3.49 19.87 -8.43
CA ALA A 221 2.64 19.47 -7.31
C ALA A 221 3.47 18.99 -6.11
N ALA A 222 4.56 18.25 -6.36
CA ALA A 222 5.43 17.71 -5.33
C ALA A 222 6.26 18.80 -4.62
N GLU A 223 6.81 19.76 -5.36
CA GLU A 223 7.49 20.93 -4.81
C GLU A 223 6.53 21.81 -3.99
N HIS A 224 5.30 21.99 -4.47
CA HIS A 224 4.27 22.71 -3.73
C HIS A 224 4.01 22.05 -2.37
N LEU A 225 3.76 20.73 -2.34
CA LEU A 225 3.58 20.01 -1.09
C LEU A 225 4.81 20.09 -0.18
N SER A 226 6.02 19.93 -0.73
CA SER A 226 7.27 20.04 0.01
C SER A 226 7.38 21.41 0.72
N SER A 227 7.17 22.50 -0.02
CA SER A 227 7.18 23.86 0.53
C SER A 227 6.14 24.06 1.63
N ARG A 228 4.91 23.53 1.45
CA ARG A 228 3.84 23.62 2.45
C ARG A 228 4.16 22.82 3.72
N LEU A 229 4.79 21.65 3.59
CA LEU A 229 5.24 20.84 4.72
C LEU A 229 6.39 21.52 5.47
N THR A 230 7.35 22.13 4.77
CA THR A 230 8.42 22.94 5.37
C THR A 230 7.86 24.13 6.13
N GLY A 231 6.91 24.86 5.55
CA GLY A 231 6.19 25.93 6.25
C GLY A 231 5.42 25.46 7.50
N ALA A 232 5.06 24.18 7.58
CA ALA A 232 4.42 23.56 8.73
C ALA A 232 5.40 22.95 9.76
N GLY A 233 6.71 23.10 9.56
CA GLY A 233 7.78 22.63 10.46
C GLY A 233 8.21 21.17 10.23
N PHE A 234 8.04 20.64 9.02
CA PHE A 234 8.54 19.32 8.63
C PHE A 234 9.70 19.44 7.64
N ARG A 235 10.68 18.53 7.74
CA ARG A 235 11.67 18.37 6.67
C ARG A 235 11.08 17.44 5.62
N ALA A 236 10.91 17.94 4.40
CA ALA A 236 10.36 17.19 3.28
C ALA A 236 11.36 17.19 2.12
N SER A 237 11.89 16.02 1.76
CA SER A 237 12.83 15.86 0.65
C SER A 237 12.20 15.04 -0.48
N LEU A 238 12.29 15.57 -1.70
CA LEU A 238 11.95 14.79 -2.90
C LEU A 238 13.03 13.76 -3.14
N LEU A 239 12.62 12.51 -3.34
CA LEU A 239 13.53 11.40 -3.55
C LEU A 239 14.14 11.45 -4.95
N THR A 240 15.44 11.16 -5.06
CA THR A 240 16.09 10.83 -6.35
C THR A 240 15.63 9.46 -6.84
N GLU A 241 15.99 9.07 -8.06
CA GLU A 241 15.69 7.73 -8.59
C GLU A 241 16.28 6.60 -7.71
N GLU A 242 17.52 6.79 -7.24
CA GLU A 242 18.19 5.84 -6.34
C GLU A 242 17.47 5.74 -4.98
N GLU A 243 17.12 6.88 -4.38
CA GLU A 243 16.42 6.91 -3.10
C GLU A 243 15.00 6.38 -3.20
N LEU A 244 14.31 6.65 -4.31
CA LEU A 244 13.00 6.09 -4.60
C LEU A 244 13.06 4.57 -4.64
N THR A 245 14.06 4.04 -5.32
CA THR A 245 14.28 2.59 -5.41
C THR A 245 14.61 2.00 -4.04
N ALA A 246 15.44 2.67 -3.24
CA ALA A 246 15.73 2.28 -1.86
C ALA A 246 14.49 2.34 -0.93
N ALA A 247 13.62 3.34 -1.11
CA ALA A 247 12.38 3.47 -0.36
C ALA A 247 11.39 2.35 -0.70
N ILE A 248 11.26 2.00 -1.98
CA ILE A 248 10.46 0.86 -2.44
C ILE A 248 11.01 -0.45 -1.86
N ALA A 249 12.32 -0.68 -1.93
CA ALA A 249 12.98 -1.87 -1.37
C ALA A 249 12.76 -1.97 0.15
N THR A 250 12.92 -0.85 0.87
CA THR A 250 12.71 -0.76 2.33
C THR A 250 11.26 -1.06 2.68
N SER A 251 10.29 -0.44 2.00
CA SER A 251 8.87 -0.68 2.21
C SER A 251 8.50 -2.13 1.92
N ALA A 252 8.97 -2.70 0.80
CA ALA A 252 8.81 -4.10 0.45
C ALA A 252 9.47 -5.07 1.45
N CYS A 253 10.26 -4.55 2.39
CA CYS A 253 11.14 -5.30 3.26
C CYS A 253 12.02 -6.26 2.46
N ALA A 254 12.58 -5.83 1.33
CA ALA A 254 13.58 -6.61 0.60
C ALA A 254 14.76 -6.95 1.52
N ASN A 255 15.31 -8.15 1.43
CA ASN A 255 16.48 -8.53 2.20
C ASN A 255 17.71 -7.80 1.64
N PRO A 256 18.42 -6.98 2.44
CA PRO A 256 19.56 -6.21 1.95
C PRO A 256 20.69 -7.08 1.40
N MET A 257 20.92 -8.27 1.98
CA MET A 257 21.95 -9.20 1.51
C MET A 257 21.62 -9.75 0.12
N VAL A 258 20.36 -10.15 -0.09
CA VAL A 258 19.90 -10.65 -1.39
C VAL A 258 19.91 -9.52 -2.43
N THR A 259 19.54 -8.31 -2.03
CA THR A 259 19.58 -7.13 -2.90
C THR A 259 21.01 -6.80 -3.33
N ALA A 260 21.98 -6.82 -2.40
CA ALA A 260 23.38 -6.59 -2.69
C ALA A 260 24.01 -7.70 -3.55
N GLN A 261 23.58 -8.95 -3.39
CA GLN A 261 24.01 -10.08 -4.24
C GLN A 261 23.44 -9.98 -5.65
N ALA A 262 22.15 -9.67 -5.78
CA ALA A 262 21.49 -9.53 -7.08
C ALA A 262 22.10 -8.43 -7.94
N GLY A 263 22.62 -7.35 -7.33
CA GLY A 263 23.35 -6.29 -8.04
C GLY A 263 24.73 -6.69 -8.56
N ARG A 264 25.28 -7.85 -8.17
CA ARG A 264 26.65 -8.30 -8.51
C ARG A 264 26.75 -9.32 -9.66
N GLY A 265 25.63 -9.75 -10.21
CA GLY A 265 25.59 -10.60 -11.40
C GLY A 265 25.34 -12.08 -11.11
N GLU A 266 24.06 -12.45 -11.19
CA GLU A 266 23.54 -13.78 -11.54
C GLU A 266 22.30 -13.58 -12.41
N ALA A 267 21.82 -14.63 -13.09
CA ALA A 267 20.51 -14.57 -13.73
C ALA A 267 19.44 -14.24 -12.67
N PRO A 268 18.62 -13.18 -12.86
CA PRO A 268 17.70 -12.73 -11.83
C PRO A 268 16.67 -13.83 -11.51
N GLN A 269 16.78 -14.40 -10.31
CA GLN A 269 15.76 -15.30 -9.78
C GLN A 269 14.60 -14.49 -9.20
N ARG A 270 13.38 -14.98 -9.39
CA ARG A 270 12.18 -14.35 -8.83
C ARG A 270 12.26 -14.33 -7.30
N ARG A 271 12.18 -13.15 -6.72
CA ARG A 271 12.29 -12.88 -5.28
C ARG A 271 10.94 -12.89 -4.57
N THR A 272 9.85 -12.77 -5.32
CA THR A 272 8.50 -12.58 -4.81
C THR A 272 7.56 -13.74 -5.14
N GLU A 273 6.67 -14.06 -4.20
CA GLU A 273 5.71 -15.15 -4.35
C GLU A 273 4.39 -14.84 -3.63
N GLU A 274 3.25 -14.98 -4.33
CA GLU A 274 1.93 -14.82 -3.74
C GLU A 274 1.29 -16.18 -3.38
N SER A 275 0.96 -16.32 -2.11
CA SER A 275 0.14 -17.40 -1.56
C SER A 275 -1.27 -16.90 -1.20
N SER A 276 -2.18 -17.82 -0.89
CA SER A 276 -3.56 -17.47 -0.55
C SER A 276 -3.74 -16.56 0.68
N ARG A 277 -2.76 -16.49 1.59
CA ARG A 277 -2.85 -15.73 2.85
C ARG A 277 -1.62 -14.87 3.13
N SER A 278 -0.59 -14.98 2.32
CA SER A 278 0.64 -14.24 2.49
C SER A 278 1.30 -13.96 1.16
N TRP A 279 2.10 -12.91 1.13
CA TRP A 279 3.05 -12.64 0.06
C TRP A 279 4.45 -12.75 0.64
N ARG A 280 5.41 -13.25 -0.13
CA ARG A 280 6.81 -13.41 0.30
C ARG A 280 7.70 -12.55 -0.56
N CYS A 281 8.67 -11.88 0.05
CA CYS A 281 9.83 -11.28 -0.61
C CYS A 281 11.07 -11.86 0.04
N ASP A 282 11.93 -12.51 -0.72
CA ASP A 282 13.11 -13.22 -0.21
C ASP A 282 12.73 -14.18 0.93
N ASN A 283 13.33 -14.02 2.10
CA ASN A 283 13.05 -14.80 3.31
C ASN A 283 12.01 -14.15 4.24
N ARG A 284 11.27 -13.13 3.79
CA ARG A 284 10.32 -12.36 4.61
C ARG A 284 8.90 -12.58 4.12
N ARG A 285 7.97 -12.77 5.06
CA ARG A 285 6.57 -13.07 4.77
C ARG A 285 5.69 -11.92 5.22
N HIS A 286 4.70 -11.60 4.42
CA HIS A 286 3.85 -10.45 4.57
C HIS A 286 2.39 -10.88 4.64
N THR A 287 1.61 -10.15 5.40
CA THR A 287 0.15 -10.24 5.37
C THR A 287 -0.45 -8.84 5.31
N THR A 288 -1.39 -8.64 4.38
CA THR A 288 -2.02 -7.34 4.13
C THR A 288 -3.49 -7.32 4.56
N TYR A 289 -3.92 -6.15 5.01
CA TYR A 289 -5.26 -5.84 5.49
C TYR A 289 -5.77 -4.57 4.82
N TRP A 290 -7.07 -4.55 4.52
CA TRP A 290 -7.84 -3.36 4.21
C TRP A 290 -8.47 -2.81 5.50
N VAL A 291 -8.50 -1.48 5.68
CA VAL A 291 -9.27 -0.79 6.74
C VAL A 291 -10.74 -0.64 6.32
N ARG A 292 -11.57 -1.60 6.72
CA ARG A 292 -12.97 -1.74 6.26
C ARG A 292 -13.89 -0.76 6.96
N ARG A 293 -13.53 -0.42 8.20
CA ARG A 293 -14.28 0.51 9.03
C ARG A 293 -13.29 1.37 9.79
N TRP A 294 -13.36 2.67 9.56
CA TRP A 294 -12.62 3.67 10.32
C TRP A 294 -13.28 3.89 11.68
N PRO A 295 -12.51 4.16 12.73
CA PRO A 295 -13.06 4.63 13.99
C PRO A 295 -13.59 6.06 13.83
N GLN A 296 -14.26 6.58 14.86
CA GLN A 296 -14.58 8.00 14.92
C GLN A 296 -13.27 8.79 15.08
N LEU A 297 -12.92 9.57 14.05
CA LEU A 297 -11.71 10.39 14.00
C LEU A 297 -12.10 11.87 14.20
N GLY A 298 -11.40 12.56 15.09
CA GLY A 298 -11.66 13.98 15.41
C GLY A 298 -12.72 14.21 16.50
N GLY A 299 -12.84 15.46 16.97
CA GLY A 299 -13.75 15.84 18.06
C GLY A 299 -13.41 15.12 19.38
N SER A 300 -14.40 14.41 19.96
CA SER A 300 -14.22 13.54 21.13
C SER A 300 -13.60 12.18 20.80
N GLY A 301 -13.31 11.89 19.52
CA GLY A 301 -12.63 10.68 19.06
C GLY A 301 -11.09 10.80 19.09
N GLY A 302 -10.40 9.67 18.91
CA GLY A 302 -8.94 9.63 18.81
C GLY A 302 -8.43 10.29 17.51
N SER A 303 -7.14 10.65 17.49
CA SER A 303 -6.52 11.19 16.27
C SER A 303 -6.08 10.08 15.32
N LEU A 304 -6.02 10.37 14.01
CA LEU A 304 -5.49 9.41 13.04
C LEU A 304 -4.04 9.04 13.36
N ALA A 305 -3.24 10.00 13.84
CA ALA A 305 -1.85 9.75 14.23
C ALA A 305 -1.75 8.73 15.39
N GLN A 306 -2.68 8.78 16.36
CA GLN A 306 -2.77 7.80 17.44
C GLN A 306 -3.17 6.42 16.91
N LEU A 307 -4.16 6.35 15.99
CA LEU A 307 -4.53 5.09 15.36
C LEU A 307 -3.34 4.47 14.62
N VAL A 308 -2.63 5.27 13.82
CA VAL A 308 -1.45 4.81 13.08
C VAL A 308 -0.37 4.33 14.03
N ALA A 309 -0.08 5.06 15.12
CA ALA A 309 0.87 4.61 16.14
C ALA A 309 0.47 3.24 16.71
N ARG A 310 -0.77 3.10 17.19
CA ARG A 310 -1.28 1.83 17.73
C ARG A 310 -1.19 0.65 16.76
N LEU A 311 -1.56 0.87 15.49
CA LEU A 311 -1.52 -0.18 14.48
C LEU A 311 -0.09 -0.55 14.04
N THR A 312 0.88 0.33 14.30
CA THR A 312 2.29 0.14 13.89
C THR A 312 3.23 -0.21 15.05
N GLU A 313 2.73 -0.24 16.28
CA GLU A 313 3.39 -0.70 17.52
C GLU A 313 3.47 -2.24 17.63
N VAL A 314 2.93 -2.97 16.66
CA VAL A 314 2.87 -4.43 16.65
C VAL A 314 4.28 -5.04 16.60
N PRO A 315 4.61 -6.01 17.49
CA PRO A 315 5.90 -6.69 17.46
C PRO A 315 5.97 -7.63 16.25
N ALA A 316 6.66 -7.17 15.21
CA ALA A 316 6.86 -7.85 13.93
C ALA A 316 8.20 -7.41 13.34
N LEU A 317 8.66 -8.00 12.23
CA LEU A 317 9.83 -7.48 11.54
C LEU A 317 9.64 -6.03 11.10
N ALA A 318 8.47 -5.74 10.55
CA ALA A 318 8.04 -4.41 10.17
C ALA A 318 6.52 -4.33 10.12
N THR A 319 5.98 -3.14 10.35
CA THR A 319 4.58 -2.82 10.09
C THR A 319 4.50 -1.60 9.19
N THR A 320 3.70 -1.67 8.14
CA THR A 320 3.48 -0.57 7.20
C THR A 320 2.01 -0.19 7.21
N PHE A 321 1.71 1.06 7.51
CA PHE A 321 0.40 1.65 7.36
C PHE A 321 0.39 2.55 6.12
N SER A 322 -0.65 2.44 5.30
CA SER A 322 -0.82 3.22 4.08
C SER A 322 -2.20 3.87 4.07
N LEU A 323 -2.24 5.17 3.81
CA LEU A 323 -3.45 5.96 3.66
C LEU A 323 -3.44 6.63 2.29
N THR A 324 -4.36 6.25 1.41
CA THR A 324 -4.51 6.87 0.09
C THR A 324 -5.70 7.82 0.13
N LEU A 325 -5.46 9.06 -0.27
CA LEU A 325 -6.47 10.08 -0.53
C LEU A 325 -6.66 10.20 -2.04
N ALA A 326 -7.92 10.24 -2.50
CA ALA A 326 -8.27 10.49 -3.90
C ALA A 326 -9.49 11.41 -3.97
N LYS A 327 -9.65 12.13 -5.08
CA LYS A 327 -10.80 13.02 -5.26
C LYS A 327 -12.07 12.20 -5.56
N GLY A 328 -13.12 12.40 -4.78
CA GLY A 328 -14.45 11.79 -4.95
C GLY A 328 -15.34 12.56 -5.93
N ALA A 329 -16.54 12.04 -6.15
CA ALA A 329 -17.48 12.53 -7.18
C ALA A 329 -18.05 13.94 -6.91
N GLN A 330 -18.09 14.39 -5.65
CA GLN A 330 -18.74 15.66 -5.24
C GLN A 330 -17.85 16.48 -4.30
N GLN A 331 -16.60 16.76 -4.68
CA GLN A 331 -15.59 17.49 -3.87
C GLN A 331 -15.18 16.80 -2.54
N ASP A 332 -15.85 15.71 -2.16
CA ASP A 332 -15.42 14.83 -1.08
C ASP A 332 -14.12 14.09 -1.42
N VAL A 333 -13.37 13.72 -0.38
CA VAL A 333 -12.11 12.98 -0.51
C VAL A 333 -12.37 11.52 -0.16
N ALA A 334 -12.14 10.62 -1.10
CA ALA A 334 -12.15 9.20 -0.84
C ALA A 334 -10.87 8.82 -0.08
N ILE A 335 -11.04 8.12 1.04
CA ILE A 335 -9.94 7.67 1.89
C ILE A 335 -9.93 6.14 1.94
N THR A 336 -8.79 5.56 1.54
CA THR A 336 -8.55 4.12 1.58
C THR A 336 -7.36 3.82 2.48
N GLY A 337 -7.50 2.84 3.38
CA GLY A 337 -6.46 2.47 4.34
C GLY A 337 -6.02 1.03 4.17
N HIS A 338 -4.71 0.80 4.23
CA HIS A 338 -4.11 -0.53 4.22
C HIS A 338 -3.10 -0.70 5.34
N VAL A 339 -2.99 -1.92 5.86
CA VAL A 339 -1.96 -2.30 6.84
C VAL A 339 -1.26 -3.54 6.35
N ARG A 340 0.08 -3.54 6.35
CA ARG A 340 0.92 -4.70 6.06
C ARG A 340 1.78 -5.01 7.26
N ILE A 341 1.74 -6.25 7.70
CA ILE A 341 2.68 -6.79 8.69
C ILE A 341 3.67 -7.70 7.98
N THR A 342 4.93 -7.64 8.41
CA THR A 342 6.01 -8.48 7.89
C THR A 342 6.62 -9.28 9.04
N GLY A 343 6.83 -10.58 8.84
CA GLY A 343 7.54 -11.45 9.78
C GLY A 343 8.68 -12.21 9.10
N ARG A 344 9.68 -12.63 9.88
CA ARG A 344 10.80 -13.46 9.41
C ARG A 344 10.39 -14.92 9.26
N SER A 345 9.37 -15.36 9.99
CA SER A 345 8.85 -16.73 9.97
C SER A 345 7.32 -16.76 9.93
N ASN A 346 6.75 -17.94 9.64
CA ASN A 346 5.29 -18.14 9.70
C ASN A 346 4.73 -17.93 11.12
N GLN A 347 5.50 -18.30 12.14
CA GLN A 347 5.10 -18.16 13.54
C GLN A 347 5.06 -16.69 13.93
N GLU A 348 6.13 -15.94 13.66
CA GLU A 348 6.20 -14.50 13.94
C GLU A 348 5.09 -13.73 13.22
N LEU A 349 4.83 -14.06 11.95
CA LEU A 349 3.74 -13.44 11.19
C LEU A 349 2.36 -13.76 11.79
N THR A 350 2.18 -14.97 12.32
CA THR A 350 0.92 -15.40 12.95
C THR A 350 0.69 -14.66 14.27
N ASP A 351 1.74 -14.46 15.07
CA ASP A 351 1.66 -13.74 16.34
C ASP A 351 1.49 -12.24 16.12
N ALA A 352 2.26 -11.63 15.20
CA ALA A 352 2.08 -10.25 14.77
C ALA A 352 0.65 -9.98 14.27
N ARG A 353 0.06 -10.93 13.53
CA ARG A 353 -1.35 -10.83 13.11
C ARG A 353 -2.30 -10.77 14.30
N ARG A 354 -2.15 -11.66 15.29
CA ARG A 354 -3.04 -11.68 16.47
C ARG A 354 -2.96 -10.36 17.21
N ASN A 355 -1.75 -9.84 17.38
CA ASN A 355 -1.49 -8.55 18.03
C ASN A 355 -2.10 -7.38 17.24
N LEU A 356 -1.96 -7.35 15.92
CA LEU A 356 -2.59 -6.34 15.06
C LEU A 356 -4.12 -6.40 15.14
N GLU A 357 -4.71 -7.59 15.03
CA GLU A 357 -6.16 -7.79 15.11
C GLU A 357 -6.70 -7.39 16.49
N GLN A 358 -5.93 -7.59 17.55
CA GLN A 358 -6.25 -7.10 18.89
C GLN A 358 -6.19 -5.57 18.97
N ALA A 359 -5.08 -4.95 18.56
CA ALA A 359 -4.91 -3.49 18.56
C ALA A 359 -5.99 -2.77 17.73
N ALA A 360 -6.38 -3.37 16.60
CA ALA A 360 -7.47 -2.86 15.77
C ALA A 360 -8.83 -2.92 16.49
N ARG A 361 -9.14 -4.02 17.19
CA ARG A 361 -10.37 -4.15 17.99
C ARG A 361 -10.43 -3.13 19.11
N GLU A 362 -9.34 -2.95 19.84
CA GLU A 362 -9.21 -1.96 20.92
C GLU A 362 -9.41 -0.53 20.40
N SER A 363 -8.92 -0.25 19.19
CA SER A 363 -9.07 1.04 18.52
C SER A 363 -10.40 1.20 17.77
N ARG A 364 -11.33 0.22 17.86
CA ARG A 364 -12.61 0.17 17.12
C ARG A 364 -12.46 0.26 15.59
N THR A 365 -11.32 -0.19 15.08
CA THR A 365 -11.00 -0.22 13.65
C THR A 365 -11.30 -1.60 13.08
N GLY A 366 -12.08 -1.66 12.01
CA GLY A 366 -12.40 -2.92 11.34
C GLY A 366 -11.34 -3.25 10.28
N LEU A 367 -10.49 -4.24 10.54
CA LEU A 367 -9.54 -4.76 9.54
C LEU A 367 -10.10 -5.99 8.82
N ALA A 368 -9.89 -6.05 7.51
CA ALA A 368 -10.22 -7.21 6.68
C ALA A 368 -8.94 -7.74 6.02
N ARG A 369 -8.55 -8.97 6.35
CA ARG A 369 -7.38 -9.60 5.73
C ARG A 369 -7.64 -9.86 4.24
N LEU A 370 -6.68 -9.51 3.40
CA LEU A 370 -6.80 -9.62 1.94
C LEU A 370 -6.48 -11.04 1.44
N ASP A 371 -7.20 -12.05 1.92
CA ASP A 371 -7.01 -13.45 1.52
C ASP A 371 -7.17 -13.63 0.01
N ARG A 372 -6.10 -14.09 -0.67
CA ARG A 372 -5.94 -14.23 -2.13
C ARG A 372 -5.88 -12.90 -2.88
N GLU A 373 -5.65 -11.81 -2.15
CA GLU A 373 -5.49 -10.45 -2.68
C GLU A 373 -4.27 -9.80 -1.99
N GLN A 374 -3.27 -10.62 -1.67
CA GLN A 374 -2.09 -10.18 -0.92
C GLN A 374 -1.21 -9.27 -1.78
N LEU A 375 -1.06 -9.60 -3.06
CA LEU A 375 -0.28 -8.81 -4.01
C LEU A 375 -0.87 -7.40 -4.21
N PRO A 376 -2.18 -7.21 -4.52
CA PRO A 376 -2.80 -5.88 -4.51
C PRO A 376 -2.59 -5.13 -3.20
N GLY A 377 -2.76 -5.79 -2.04
CA GLY A 377 -2.51 -5.17 -0.74
C GLY A 377 -1.05 -4.78 -0.53
N VAL A 378 -0.10 -5.50 -1.11
CA VAL A 378 1.33 -5.15 -1.06
C VAL A 378 1.57 -3.90 -1.89
N LEU A 379 1.12 -3.85 -3.14
CA LEU A 379 1.22 -2.67 -4.00
C LEU A 379 0.59 -1.44 -3.33
N ALA A 380 -0.58 -1.61 -2.69
CA ALA A 380 -1.28 -0.57 -1.93
C ALA A 380 -0.50 -0.02 -0.71
N THR A 381 0.57 -0.69 -0.28
CA THR A 381 1.41 -0.32 0.87
C THR A 381 2.85 0.02 0.48
N LEU A 382 3.22 -0.12 -0.79
CA LEU A 382 4.43 0.47 -1.35
C LEU A 382 4.18 1.97 -1.63
N PRO A 383 5.22 2.82 -1.59
CA PRO A 383 5.10 4.25 -1.90
C PRO A 383 4.97 4.48 -3.42
N LEU A 384 3.87 3.97 -4.00
CA LEU A 384 3.58 4.00 -5.44
C LEU A 384 2.38 4.92 -5.78
N GLY A 385 1.77 5.53 -4.76
CA GLY A 385 0.63 6.43 -4.93
C GLY A 385 -0.73 5.79 -4.61
N GLY A 386 -0.78 4.49 -4.32
CA GLY A 386 -2.00 3.77 -3.95
C GLY A 386 -2.19 2.48 -4.74
N ALA A 387 -3.27 1.75 -4.42
CA ALA A 387 -3.70 0.58 -5.19
C ALA A 387 -4.41 1.00 -6.48
N ARG A 388 -4.35 0.14 -7.51
CA ARG A 388 -5.31 0.14 -8.61
C ARG A 388 -6.42 -0.86 -8.35
#